data_AF-W2ZAM9-F1
#
_entry.id   AF-W2ZAM9-F1
#
_cell.length_a   1.000
_cell.length_b   1.000
_cell.length_c   1.000
_cell.angle_alpha   90.00
_cell.angle_beta   90.00
_cell.angle_gamma   90.00
#
_symmetry.space_group_name_H-M   'P 1'
#
loop_
_entity.id
_entity.type
_entity.pdbx_description
1 polymer ?
#
loop_
_entity_poly.entity_id
_entity_poly.type
_entity_poly.pdbx_seq_one_letter_code
_entity_poly.pdbx_strand_id
1 'polypeptide(L)'
;MYEIPAQPASQSKAVLKRIMNASDDQTDRIPLRLLCFIGMPVMISRKHRRLKESAIVANGTTAFIIGFVPPIRESMYHVKTIEAFTVKEVHQLPELILVRVHECEDTMANGYPPGVIGIPVLNEQIKLSKFKNVPRSSIT
;
A
#
# COMPACT_ATOMS: atom_id res chain seq x y z
N MET A 1 10.35 0.55 -11.17
CA MET A 1 9.48 0.94 -10.04
C MET A 1 8.16 0.17 -10.14
N TYR A 2 7.54 -0.20 -9.03
CA TYR A 2 6.20 -0.80 -8.99
C TYR A 2 5.16 0.28 -8.66
N GLU A 3 4.04 0.23 -9.36
CA GLU A 3 2.85 1.02 -9.07
C GLU A 3 1.72 0.07 -8.65
N ILE A 4 1.33 0.15 -7.39
CA ILE A 4 0.30 -0.70 -6.78
C ILE A 4 -0.95 0.13 -6.54
N PRO A 5 -2.04 -0.06 -7.30
CA PRO A 5 -3.27 0.69 -7.11
C PRO A 5 -4.03 0.23 -5.87
N ALA A 6 -4.71 1.17 -5.20
CA ALA A 6 -5.65 0.86 -4.14
C ALA A 6 -6.84 0.07 -4.71
N GLN A 7 -7.23 -1.00 -4.02
CA GLN A 7 -8.45 -1.73 -4.38
C GLN A 7 -9.68 -1.05 -3.75
N PRO A 8 -10.69 -0.71 -4.55
CA PRO A 8 -11.93 -0.21 -3.99
C PRO A 8 -12.71 -1.32 -3.30
N ALA A 9 -13.33 -0.98 -2.17
CA ALA A 9 -14.40 -1.80 -1.60
C ALA A 9 -15.63 -1.81 -2.54
N SER A 10 -16.45 -2.85 -2.45
CA SER A 10 -17.65 -3.02 -3.31
C SER A 10 -18.55 -1.77 -3.34
N GLN A 11 -18.69 -1.11 -2.20
CA GLN A 11 -19.52 0.09 -2.02
C GLN A 11 -18.88 1.37 -2.58
N SER A 12 -17.54 1.43 -2.69
CA SER A 12 -16.81 2.61 -3.19
C SER A 12 -16.28 2.42 -4.61
N LYS A 13 -16.51 1.27 -5.25
CA LYS A 13 -15.99 0.92 -6.59
C LYS A 13 -16.33 1.94 -7.66
N ALA A 14 -17.57 2.43 -7.70
CA ALA A 14 -17.98 3.44 -8.70
C ALA A 14 -17.28 4.78 -8.47
N VAL A 15 -17.15 5.20 -7.21
CA VAL A 15 -16.50 6.46 -6.82
C VAL A 15 -15.00 6.39 -7.07
N LEU A 16 -14.33 5.32 -6.60
CA LEU A 16 -12.89 5.16 -6.74
C LEU A 16 -12.48 5.02 -8.21
N LYS A 17 -13.27 4.31 -9.04
CA LYS A 17 -13.03 4.25 -10.49
C LYS A 17 -13.15 5.62 -11.16
N ARG A 18 -14.13 6.43 -10.75
CA ARG A 18 -14.26 7.81 -11.26
C ARG A 18 -13.05 8.66 -10.88
N ILE A 19 -12.59 8.56 -9.63
CA ILE A 19 -11.44 9.32 -9.14
C ILE A 19 -10.13 8.85 -9.79
N MET A 20 -9.92 7.54 -9.93
CA MET A 20 -8.70 6.98 -10.54
C MET A 20 -8.57 7.28 -12.04
N ASN A 21 -9.70 7.46 -12.74
CA ASN A 21 -9.77 7.71 -14.17
C ASN A 21 -9.99 9.19 -14.51
N ALA A 22 -10.35 10.02 -13.53
CA ALA A 22 -10.39 11.46 -13.73
C ALA A 22 -8.95 11.91 -13.95
N SER A 23 -8.71 12.65 -15.02
CA SER A 23 -7.44 13.36 -15.32
C SER A 23 -7.16 14.48 -14.29
N ASP A 24 -7.66 14.32 -13.07
CA ASP A 24 -8.02 15.39 -12.17
C ASP A 24 -7.11 15.31 -10.95
N ASP A 25 -6.21 16.27 -10.86
CA ASP A 25 -5.23 16.53 -9.80
C ASP A 25 -5.87 16.76 -8.41
N GLN A 26 -7.18 16.54 -8.24
CA GLN A 26 -7.89 16.80 -6.99
C GLN A 26 -7.69 15.76 -5.88
N THR A 27 -6.81 14.79 -6.08
CA THR A 27 -6.57 13.71 -5.09
C THR A 27 -5.44 13.98 -4.11
N ASP A 28 -4.96 15.22 -4.00
CA ASP A 28 -3.90 15.74 -3.10
C ASP A 28 -3.89 15.22 -1.65
N ARG A 29 -4.94 14.53 -1.19
CA ARG A 29 -5.10 14.05 0.19
C ARG A 29 -5.27 12.55 0.36
N ILE A 30 -5.45 11.77 -0.71
CA ILE A 30 -5.66 10.31 -0.59
C ILE A 30 -4.74 9.59 -1.58
N PRO A 31 -3.63 8.98 -1.12
CA PRO A 31 -2.78 8.18 -1.99
C PRO A 31 -3.56 6.94 -2.45
N LEU A 32 -4.06 6.99 -3.69
CA LEU A 32 -4.77 5.87 -4.34
C LEU A 32 -3.81 4.89 -5.02
N ARG A 33 -2.51 5.19 -5.01
CA ARG A 33 -1.45 4.40 -5.63
C ARG A 33 -0.24 4.40 -4.71
N LEU A 34 0.32 3.22 -4.46
CA LEU A 34 1.60 3.05 -3.79
C LEU A 34 2.67 2.89 -4.87
N LEU A 35 3.56 3.89 -4.98
CA LEU A 35 4.77 3.81 -5.81
C LEU A 35 5.91 3.29 -4.95
N CYS A 36 6.50 2.16 -5.31
CA CYS A 36 7.55 1.55 -4.49
C CYS A 36 8.59 0.75 -5.30
N PHE A 37 9.72 0.45 -4.67
CA PHE A 37 10.72 -0.48 -5.18
C PHE A 37 11.38 -1.25 -4.02
N ILE A 38 12.02 -2.37 -4.32
CA ILE A 38 12.75 -3.17 -3.33
C ILE A 38 13.98 -2.35 -2.87
N GLY A 39 14.12 -2.16 -1.56
CA GLY A 39 15.11 -1.30 -0.93
C GLY A 39 14.58 0.10 -0.59
N MET A 40 13.34 0.44 -0.94
CA MET A 40 12.74 1.72 -0.57
C MET A 40 12.52 1.80 0.95
N PRO A 41 13.00 2.87 1.62
CA PRO A 41 12.66 3.11 3.01
C PRO A 41 11.18 3.53 3.13
N VAL A 42 10.50 2.98 4.13
CA VAL A 42 9.10 3.25 4.42
C VAL A 42 8.90 3.50 5.91
N MET A 43 7.85 4.24 6.23
CA MET A 43 7.43 4.48 7.61
C MET A 43 6.04 3.89 7.82
N ILE A 44 5.87 3.14 8.90
CA ILE A 44 4.58 2.59 9.29
C ILE A 44 3.75 3.73 9.90
N SER A 45 2.74 4.20 9.16
CA SER A 45 1.85 5.28 9.62
C SER A 45 0.75 4.81 10.57
N ARG A 46 0.43 3.51 10.53
CA ARG A 46 -0.60 2.91 11.39
C ARG A 46 -0.36 1.43 11.61
N LYS A 47 -0.44 1.01 12.87
CA LYS A 47 -0.36 -0.40 13.26
C LYS A 47 -1.59 -1.17 12.76
N HIS A 48 -1.37 -2.19 11.95
CA HIS A 48 -2.43 -3.07 11.47
C HIS A 48 -3.05 -3.86 12.63
N ARG A 49 -4.38 -4.08 12.64
CA ARG A 49 -5.07 -4.82 13.72
C ARG A 49 -4.52 -6.22 13.96
N ARG A 50 -4.13 -6.93 12.88
CA ARG A 50 -3.49 -8.25 12.98
C ARG A 50 -2.09 -8.22 13.59
N LEU A 51 -1.47 -7.05 13.69
CA LEU A 51 -0.15 -6.86 14.30
C LEU A 51 -0.24 -6.26 15.70
N LYS A 52 -1.44 -6.17 16.32
CA LYS A 52 -1.68 -5.43 17.57
C LYS A 52 -0.77 -5.86 18.73
N GLU A 53 -0.46 -7.16 18.82
CA GLU A 53 0.39 -7.75 19.86
C GLU A 53 1.90 -7.61 19.57
N SER A 54 2.31 -7.20 18.37
CA SER A 54 3.72 -6.99 18.03
C SER A 54 4.21 -5.66 18.61
N ALA A 55 5.04 -5.70 19.66
CA ALA A 55 5.58 -4.49 20.30
C ALA A 55 6.48 -3.65 19.36
N ILE A 56 7.13 -4.31 18.40
CA ILE A 56 8.12 -3.71 17.48
C ILE A 56 7.47 -2.80 16.43
N VAL A 57 6.20 -3.02 16.11
CA VAL A 57 5.48 -2.25 15.09
C VAL A 57 4.63 -1.17 15.75
N ALA A 58 5.09 0.08 15.66
CA ALA A 58 4.38 1.27 16.11
C ALA A 58 4.20 2.27 14.96
N ASN A 59 3.41 3.32 15.21
CA ASN A 59 3.38 4.46 14.29
C ASN A 59 4.75 5.16 14.34
N GLY A 60 5.36 5.40 13.18
CA GLY A 60 6.70 5.96 13.06
C GLY A 60 7.81 4.93 12.90
N THR A 61 7.53 3.63 13.06
CA THR A 61 8.54 2.58 12.81
C THR A 61 9.03 2.65 11.37
N THR A 62 10.35 2.74 11.18
CA THR A 62 10.99 2.76 9.88
C THR A 62 11.39 1.35 9.45
N ALA A 63 11.25 1.08 8.16
CA ALA A 63 11.58 -0.22 7.59
C ALA A 63 12.00 -0.06 6.13
N PHE A 64 12.51 -1.13 5.52
CA PHE A 64 12.81 -1.19 4.09
C PHE A 64 11.90 -2.22 3.42
N ILE A 65 11.33 -1.90 2.26
CA ILE A 65 10.63 -2.90 1.44
C ILE A 65 11.67 -3.90 0.95
N ILE A 66 11.48 -5.19 1.27
CA ILE A 66 12.40 -6.25 0.84
C ILE A 66 11.78 -7.20 -0.17
N GLY A 67 10.46 -7.14 -0.37
CA GLY A 67 9.79 -8.01 -1.33
C GLY A 67 8.28 -8.04 -1.17
N PHE A 68 7.67 -9.03 -1.83
CA PHE A 68 6.23 -9.21 -1.91
C PHE A 68 5.90 -10.71 -1.82
N VAL A 69 4.74 -11.05 -1.26
CA VAL A 69 4.21 -12.42 -1.22
C VAL A 69 2.81 -12.43 -1.85
N PRO A 70 2.57 -13.21 -2.91
CA PRO A 70 3.59 -13.87 -3.73
C PRO A 70 4.53 -12.84 -4.40
N PRO A 71 5.75 -13.26 -4.83
CA PRO A 71 6.64 -12.38 -5.59
C PRO A 71 5.95 -11.85 -6.85
N ILE A 72 6.10 -10.56 -7.14
CA ILE A 72 5.52 -9.94 -8.33
C ILE A 72 6.23 -10.47 -9.58
N ARG A 73 5.51 -11.24 -10.39
CA ARG A 73 5.98 -11.81 -11.67
C ARG A 73 5.51 -10.96 -12.85
N GLU A 74 6.08 -11.21 -14.03
CA GLU A 74 5.72 -10.50 -15.28
C GLU A 74 4.23 -10.57 -15.61
N SER A 75 3.60 -11.70 -15.32
CA SER A 75 2.16 -11.89 -15.51
C SER A 75 1.28 -11.02 -14.60
N MET A 76 1.85 -10.36 -13.58
CA MET A 76 1.11 -9.60 -12.56
C MET A 76 1.16 -8.09 -12.78
N TYR A 77 1.87 -7.62 -13.81
CA TYR A 77 1.97 -6.20 -14.12
C TYR A 77 1.94 -5.90 -15.62
N HIS A 78 1.56 -4.66 -15.95
CA HIS A 78 1.80 -4.08 -17.26
C HIS A 78 2.99 -3.12 -17.17
N VAL A 79 3.80 -3.07 -18.22
CA VAL A 79 4.90 -2.12 -18.32
C VAL A 79 4.40 -0.85 -18.98
N LYS A 80 4.59 0.28 -18.31
CA LYS A 80 4.40 1.62 -18.86
C LYS A 80 5.74 2.35 -18.84
N THR A 81 6.09 2.94 -19.97
CA THR A 81 7.25 3.84 -20.06
C THR A 81 6.70 5.26 -20.01
N ILE A 82 7.08 6.01 -18.98
CA ILE A 82 6.75 7.43 -18.84
C ILE A 82 8.07 8.18 -18.95
N GLU A 83 8.25 8.90 -20.05
CA GLU A 83 9.53 9.55 -20.39
C GLU A 83 10.71 8.56 -20.33
N ALA A 84 11.61 8.72 -19.36
CA ALA A 84 12.78 7.86 -19.14
C ALA A 84 12.57 6.78 -18.06
N PHE A 85 11.37 6.68 -17.46
CA PHE A 85 11.11 5.79 -16.34
C PHE A 85 10.26 4.58 -16.75
N THR A 86 10.71 3.38 -16.36
CA THR A 86 9.93 2.15 -16.47
C THR A 86 9.11 1.90 -15.21
N VAL A 87 7.79 1.97 -15.35
CA VAL A 87 6.81 1.68 -14.31
C VAL A 87 6.16 0.33 -14.57
N LYS A 88 6.13 -0.52 -13.55
CA LYS A 88 5.44 -1.80 -13.54
C LYS A 88 4.12 -1.63 -12.81
N GLU A 89 3.05 -1.40 -13.55
CA GLU A 89 1.70 -1.23 -13.03
C GLU A 89 1.10 -2.58 -12.66
N VAL A 90 1.01 -2.84 -11.36
CA VAL A 90 0.61 -4.13 -10.79
C VAL A 90 -0.91 -4.26 -10.85
N HIS A 91 -1.42 -5.19 -11.67
CA HIS A 91 -2.86 -5.44 -11.80
C HIS A 91 -3.34 -6.61 -10.92
N GLN A 92 -2.43 -7.54 -10.58
CA GLN A 92 -2.69 -8.59 -9.60
C GLN A 92 -1.89 -8.28 -8.33
N LEU A 93 -2.59 -7.98 -7.24
CA LEU A 93 -1.92 -7.53 -6.01
C LEU A 93 -1.23 -8.69 -5.28
N PRO A 94 -0.06 -8.44 -4.66
CA PRO A 94 0.47 -9.34 -3.67
C PRO A 94 -0.43 -9.35 -2.43
N GLU A 95 -0.42 -10.44 -1.67
CA GLU A 95 -1.12 -10.56 -0.40
C GLU A 95 -0.42 -9.78 0.71
N LEU A 96 0.92 -9.83 0.71
CA LEU A 96 1.77 -9.15 1.69
C LEU A 96 2.85 -8.32 0.99
N ILE A 97 3.12 -7.14 1.55
CA ILE A 97 4.36 -6.40 1.32
C ILE A 97 5.31 -6.77 2.45
N LEU A 98 6.47 -7.33 2.12
CA LEU A 98 7.49 -7.66 3.11
C LEU A 98 8.34 -6.43 3.37
N VAL A 99 8.48 -6.07 4.65
CA VAL A 99 9.39 -5.02 5.07
C VAL A 99 10.33 -5.55 6.16
N ARG A 100 11.56 -5.04 6.19
CA ARG A 100 12.52 -5.29 7.27
C ARG A 100 12.61 -4.06 8.15
N VAL A 101 12.22 -4.20 9.41
CA VAL A 101 12.33 -3.14 10.42
C VAL A 101 13.80 -2.86 10.71
N HIS A 102 14.17 -1.58 10.78
CA HIS A 102 15.53 -1.17 11.11
C HIS A 102 15.91 -1.65 12.52
N GLU A 103 17.13 -2.16 12.70
CA GLU A 103 17.68 -2.59 14.01
C GLU A 103 16.82 -3.62 14.78
N CYS A 104 15.97 -4.38 14.08
CA CYS A 104 15.20 -5.46 14.70
C CYS A 104 15.90 -6.81 14.54
N GLU A 105 16.34 -7.39 15.67
CA GLU A 105 17.00 -8.70 15.74
C GLU A 105 16.05 -9.86 16.07
N ASP A 106 14.78 -9.56 16.38
CA ASP A 106 13.78 -10.58 16.64
C ASP A 106 13.28 -11.23 15.34
N THR A 107 13.07 -12.55 15.37
CA THR A 107 12.45 -13.28 14.26
C THR A 107 10.93 -13.15 14.36
N MET A 108 10.34 -12.38 13.45
CA MET A 108 8.92 -12.01 13.48
C MET A 108 8.04 -12.90 12.60
N ALA A 109 8.63 -13.63 11.66
CA ALA A 109 7.96 -14.58 10.78
C ALA A 109 8.88 -15.77 10.50
N ASN A 110 8.40 -16.98 10.75
CA ASN A 110 9.16 -18.20 10.48
C ASN A 110 9.55 -18.29 9.00
N GLY A 111 10.79 -18.68 8.72
CA GLY A 111 11.33 -18.79 7.36
C GLY A 111 11.83 -17.46 6.77
N TYR A 112 11.80 -16.36 7.53
CA TYR A 112 12.38 -15.08 7.13
C TYR A 112 13.49 -14.64 8.10
N PRO A 113 14.45 -13.81 7.64
CA PRO A 113 15.45 -13.22 8.52
C PRO A 113 14.85 -12.39 9.65
N PRO A 114 15.61 -12.13 10.73
CA PRO A 114 15.24 -11.18 11.76
C PRO A 114 14.76 -9.82 11.24
N GLY A 115 13.74 -9.28 11.92
CA GLY A 115 13.14 -7.99 11.62
C GLY A 115 12.19 -7.96 10.42
N VAL A 116 11.99 -9.08 9.73
CA VAL A 116 11.07 -9.15 8.59
C VAL A 116 9.62 -9.31 9.04
N ILE A 117 8.78 -8.39 8.60
CA ILE A 117 7.34 -8.42 8.83
C ILE A 117 6.58 -8.39 7.50
N GLY A 118 5.50 -9.16 7.42
CA GLY A 118 4.53 -9.07 6.32
C GLY A 118 3.44 -8.07 6.64
N ILE A 119 3.35 -7.00 5.85
CA ILE A 119 2.25 -6.03 5.93
C ILE A 119 1.17 -6.49 4.96
N PRO A 120 -0.03 -6.88 5.45
CA PRO A 120 -1.12 -7.23 4.57
C PRO A 120 -1.59 -6.00 3.78
N VAL A 121 -1.94 -6.21 2.53
CA VAL A 121 -2.61 -5.16 1.74
C VAL A 121 -3.94 -4.85 2.42
N LEU A 122 -4.04 -3.63 2.96
CA LEU A 122 -5.21 -3.18 3.70
C LEU A 122 -6.41 -3.05 2.77
N ASN A 123 -7.40 -3.93 2.96
CA ASN A 123 -8.75 -3.76 2.42
C ASN A 123 -9.64 -3.02 3.46
N GLU A 124 -9.09 -2.00 4.12
CA GLU A 124 -9.87 -1.20 5.09
C GLU A 124 -10.66 -0.12 4.35
N GLN A 125 -11.98 -0.14 4.55
CA GLN A 125 -12.83 1.00 4.19
C GLN A 125 -12.39 2.22 5.00
N ILE A 126 -11.77 3.20 4.33
CA ILE A 126 -11.60 4.53 4.89
C ILE A 126 -13.00 5.10 5.07
N LYS A 127 -13.50 5.14 6.33
CA LYS A 127 -14.72 5.89 6.65
C LYS A 127 -14.43 7.37 6.44
N LEU A 128 -14.84 7.89 5.28
CA LEU A 128 -14.74 9.31 4.91
C LEU A 128 -15.43 10.24 5.93
N SER A 129 -16.29 9.71 6.80
CA SER A 129 -16.93 10.45 7.89
C SER A 129 -15.97 11.10 8.90
N LYS A 130 -14.68 10.71 8.91
CA LYS A 130 -13.65 11.33 9.76
C LYS A 130 -12.92 12.52 9.12
N PHE A 131 -13.08 12.74 7.82
CA PHE A 131 -12.51 13.92 7.15
C PHE A 131 -13.55 15.03 7.14
N LYS A 132 -13.40 16.00 8.07
CA LYS A 132 -14.33 17.14 8.21
C LYS A 132 -14.51 17.98 6.93
N ASN A 133 -13.62 17.84 5.95
CA ASN A 133 -13.55 18.68 4.75
C ASN A 133 -13.74 17.92 3.43
N VAL A 134 -14.34 16.73 3.43
CA VAL A 134 -14.79 16.14 2.16
C VAL A 134 -16.12 16.80 1.81
N PRO A 135 -16.25 17.45 0.64
CA PRO A 135 -17.52 18.02 0.21
C PRO A 135 -18.56 16.90 0.24
N ARG A 136 -19.58 17.06 1.10
CA ARG A 136 -20.81 16.27 1.00
C ARG A 136 -21.56 16.79 -0.22
N SER A 137 -21.07 16.48 -1.42
CA SER A 137 -21.91 16.56 -2.60
C SER A 137 -22.91 15.42 -2.48
N SER A 138 -24.04 15.75 -1.88
CA SER A 138 -25.29 15.01 -1.89
C SER A 138 -25.55 14.49 -3.30
N ILE A 139 -25.80 13.19 -3.42
CA ILE A 139 -26.45 12.64 -4.59
C ILE A 139 -27.53 11.70 -4.04
N THR A 140 -28.76 12.21 -4.05
CA THR A 140 -30.01 11.44 -4.03
C THR A 140 -30.05 10.41 -5.14
#